data_AF-A0A6G3WI10-F1
#
_entry.id   AF-A0A6G3WI10-F1
#
_cell.length_a   1.000
_cell.length_b   1.000
_cell.length_c   1.000
_cell.angle_alpha   90.00
_cell.angle_beta   90.00
_cell.angle_gamma   90.00
#
_symmetry.space_group_name_H-M   'P 1'
#
loop_
_entity.id
_entity.type
_entity.pdbx_description
1 polymer ?
#
loop_
_entity_poly.entity_id
_entity_poly.type
_entity_poly.pdbx_seq_one_letter_code
_entity_poly.pdbx_strand_id
1 'polypeptide(L)'
;VKKVLFPDGPELPEDFGQADIVIVTPEKHGEPAVLAARHPGVEFGRYVEIVDAATLEVACQAAATERWSLLWFRDPTKIPLEIVIAAGKAAKGTGSLITVAQDVEEAEIIFGVLELGSDGVMMAPAKVGDATALKASAVSRTPDLDMVELTITATSHI
;
A
#
# COMPACT_ATOMS: atom_id res chain seq x y z
N VAL A 1 -11.69 -4.10 11.60
CA VAL A 1 -10.47 -3.25 11.59
C VAL A 1 -9.32 -4.14 12.01
N LYS A 2 -8.30 -4.30 11.18
CA LYS A 2 -7.08 -5.04 11.55
C LYS A 2 -6.14 -4.10 12.31
N LYS A 3 -5.46 -4.61 13.33
CA LYS A 3 -4.41 -3.91 14.09
C LYS A 3 -3.05 -4.24 13.48
N VAL A 4 -2.31 -3.21 13.11
CA VAL A 4 -1.01 -3.34 12.46
C VAL A 4 0.08 -2.86 13.43
N LEU A 5 1.14 -3.65 13.57
CA LEU A 5 2.35 -3.29 14.29
C LEU A 5 3.50 -3.17 13.29
N PHE A 6 4.20 -2.04 13.31
CA PHE A 6 5.46 -1.85 12.59
C PHE A 6 6.54 -1.43 13.60
N PRO A 7 7.39 -2.37 14.05
CA PRO A 7 8.41 -2.09 15.04
C PRO A 7 9.61 -1.39 14.39
N ASP A 8 10.02 -0.26 14.97
CA ASP A 8 11.21 0.50 14.55
C ASP A 8 12.52 -0.02 15.17
N GLY A 9 12.41 -0.95 16.13
CA GLY A 9 13.55 -1.54 16.84
C GLY A 9 14.40 -2.52 16.00
N PRO A 10 15.63 -2.83 16.44
CA PRO A 10 16.51 -3.78 15.76
C PRO A 10 16.00 -5.23 15.84
N GLU A 11 15.22 -5.56 16.88
CA GLU A 11 14.64 -6.88 17.10
C GLU A 11 13.12 -6.80 17.17
N LEU A 12 12.45 -7.92 16.88
CA LEU A 12 11.02 -8.04 17.10
C LEU A 12 10.72 -8.14 18.60
N PRO A 13 9.62 -7.53 19.08
CA PRO A 13 9.19 -7.74 20.46
C PRO A 13 8.81 -9.22 20.68
N GLU A 14 9.02 -9.71 21.91
CA GLU A 14 8.65 -11.09 22.28
C GLU A 14 7.13 -11.35 22.23
N ASP A 15 6.34 -10.28 22.40
CA ASP A 15 4.88 -10.29 22.32
C ASP A 15 4.39 -9.19 21.37
N PHE A 16 3.51 -9.56 20.43
CA PHE A 16 2.86 -8.65 19.48
C PHE A 16 1.53 -8.09 20.01
N GLY A 17 1.12 -8.51 21.20
CA GLY A 17 -0.10 -8.08 21.87
C GLY A 17 -1.34 -8.44 21.05
N GLN A 18 -2.05 -7.42 20.56
CA GLN A 18 -3.28 -7.60 19.80
C GLN A 18 -3.09 -7.34 18.29
N ALA A 19 -1.85 -7.34 17.79
CA ALA A 19 -1.59 -7.12 16.37
C ALA A 19 -2.11 -8.30 15.53
N ASP A 20 -2.90 -7.99 14.50
CA ASP A 20 -3.33 -8.95 13.49
C ASP A 20 -2.27 -9.08 12.38
N ILE A 21 -1.54 -7.98 12.12
CA ILE A 21 -0.48 -7.90 11.11
C ILE A 21 0.76 -7.28 11.74
N VAL A 22 1.92 -7.90 11.49
CA VAL A 22 3.24 -7.35 11.84
C VAL A 22 4.01 -7.08 10.55
N ILE A 23 4.38 -5.83 10.31
CA ILE A 23 5.25 -5.44 9.21
C ILE A 23 6.70 -5.51 9.68
N VAL A 24 7.58 -6.14 8.90
CA VAL A 24 8.96 -6.39 9.28
C VAL A 24 9.95 -5.89 8.23
N THR A 25 11.15 -5.52 8.66
CA THR A 25 12.29 -5.29 7.78
C THR A 25 13.11 -6.58 7.70
N PRO A 26 13.10 -7.33 6.59
CA PRO A 26 13.70 -8.66 6.52
C PRO A 26 15.16 -8.72 6.94
N GLU A 27 15.93 -7.68 6.63
CA GLU A 27 17.34 -7.56 6.97
C GLU A 27 17.58 -7.47 8.48
N LYS A 28 16.59 -7.01 9.25
CA LYS A 28 16.64 -6.87 10.70
C LYS A 28 15.93 -8.02 11.42
N HIS A 29 14.75 -8.38 10.92
CA HIS A 29 13.76 -9.20 11.65
C HIS A 29 13.60 -10.61 11.06
N GLY A 30 14.09 -10.82 9.83
CA GLY A 30 13.93 -12.07 9.07
C GLY A 30 12.75 -12.08 8.10
N GLU A 31 12.70 -13.11 7.25
CA GLU A 31 11.71 -13.22 6.17
C GLU A 31 10.27 -13.38 6.69
N PRO A 32 9.28 -12.62 6.14
CA PRO A 32 7.88 -12.67 6.59
C PRO A 32 7.28 -14.07 6.58
N ALA A 33 7.52 -14.87 5.54
CA ALA A 33 7.00 -16.23 5.43
C ALA A 33 7.49 -17.16 6.55
N VAL A 34 8.76 -17.01 6.95
CA VAL A 34 9.36 -17.81 8.03
C VAL A 34 8.82 -17.37 9.39
N LEU A 35 8.55 -16.07 9.57
CA LEU A 35 7.93 -15.54 10.79
C LEU A 35 6.46 -15.99 10.91
N ALA A 36 5.69 -15.91 9.83
CA ALA A 36 4.30 -16.37 9.79
C ALA A 36 4.15 -17.87 10.17
N ALA A 37 5.11 -18.71 9.74
CA ALA A 37 5.12 -20.12 10.12
C ALA A 37 5.41 -20.35 11.62
N ARG A 38 6.17 -19.45 12.26
CA ARG A 38 6.54 -19.53 13.68
C ARG A 38 5.50 -18.93 14.62
N HIS A 39 4.66 -18.02 14.11
CA HIS A 39 3.63 -17.33 14.89
C HIS A 39 2.23 -17.56 14.27
N PRO A 40 1.65 -18.77 14.40
CA PRO A 40 0.32 -19.05 13.92
C PRO A 40 -0.70 -18.08 14.52
N GLY A 41 -1.52 -17.45 13.67
CA GLY A 41 -2.52 -16.47 14.08
C GLY A 41 -2.12 -15.01 13.90
N VAL A 42 -0.86 -14.73 13.55
CA VAL A 42 -0.39 -13.39 13.17
C VAL A 42 0.04 -13.40 11.72
N GLU A 43 -0.44 -12.45 10.92
CA GLU A 43 0.01 -12.27 9.54
C GLU A 43 1.27 -11.40 9.52
N PHE A 44 2.20 -11.68 8.61
CA PHE A 44 3.43 -10.91 8.46
C PHE A 44 3.49 -10.24 7.10
N GLY A 45 4.07 -9.04 7.06
CA GLY A 45 4.29 -8.26 5.86
C GLY A 45 5.71 -7.73 5.78
N ARG A 46 6.13 -7.38 4.57
CA ARG A 46 7.46 -6.82 4.29
C ARG A 46 7.40 -5.30 4.24
N TYR A 47 8.36 -4.65 4.87
CA TYR A 47 8.67 -3.24 4.63
C TYR A 47 9.74 -3.11 3.55
N VAL A 48 9.55 -2.15 2.64
CA VAL A 48 10.54 -1.77 1.64
C VAL A 48 10.65 -0.24 1.59
N GLU A 49 11.84 0.28 1.83
CA GLU A 49 12.18 1.67 1.50
C GLU A 49 12.74 1.71 0.08
N ILE A 50 12.09 2.46 -0.81
CA ILE A 50 12.42 2.55 -2.23
C ILE A 50 13.19 3.84 -2.46
N VAL A 51 14.50 3.68 -2.68
CA VAL A 51 15.45 4.78 -2.89
C VAL A 51 16.12 4.73 -4.27
N ASP A 52 16.08 3.58 -4.93
CA ASP A 52 16.77 3.30 -6.19
C ASP A 52 16.10 2.16 -6.98
N ALA A 53 16.68 1.79 -8.12
CA ALA A 53 16.17 0.72 -8.97
C ALA A 53 16.22 -0.67 -8.31
N ALA A 54 17.21 -0.92 -7.44
CA ALA A 54 17.34 -2.22 -6.79
C ALA A 54 16.23 -2.42 -5.74
N THR A 55 15.98 -1.40 -4.92
CA THR A 55 14.89 -1.40 -3.94
C THR A 55 13.51 -1.34 -4.59
N LEU A 56 13.38 -0.71 -5.77
CA LEU A 56 12.17 -0.77 -6.57
C LEU A 56 11.87 -2.21 -7.05
N GLU A 57 12.87 -2.94 -7.51
CA GLU A 57 12.70 -4.34 -7.92
C GLU A 57 12.26 -5.22 -6.73
N VAL A 58 12.81 -4.98 -5.54
CA VAL A 58 12.34 -5.65 -4.31
C VAL A 58 10.87 -5.34 -4.04
N ALA A 59 10.44 -4.09 -4.21
CA ALA A 59 9.03 -3.72 -4.04
C ALA A 59 8.12 -4.38 -5.08
N CYS A 60 8.54 -4.48 -6.34
CA CYS A 60 7.83 -5.21 -7.39
C CYS A 60 7.66 -6.70 -7.05
N GLN A 61 8.75 -7.34 -6.59
CA GLN A 61 8.72 -8.74 -6.17
C GLN A 61 7.81 -8.93 -4.94
N ALA A 62 7.85 -7.99 -3.99
CA ALA A 62 6.98 -8.01 -2.83
C ALA A 62 5.50 -7.90 -3.25
N ALA A 63 5.15 -6.99 -4.16
CA ALA A 63 3.80 -6.86 -4.69
C ALA A 63 3.29 -8.13 -5.39
N ALA A 64 4.19 -8.90 -6.00
CA ALA A 64 3.86 -10.15 -6.66
C ALA A 64 3.61 -11.31 -5.66
N THR A 65 4.29 -11.32 -4.52
CA THR A 65 4.42 -12.54 -3.69
C THR A 65 4.03 -12.39 -2.23
N GLU A 66 4.15 -11.20 -1.66
CA GLU A 66 3.86 -10.95 -0.25
C GLU A 66 2.37 -10.72 -0.04
N ARG A 67 1.86 -11.16 1.11
CA ARG A 67 0.48 -10.88 1.50
C ARG A 67 0.28 -9.41 1.88
N TRP A 68 1.30 -8.79 2.47
CA TRP A 68 1.29 -7.39 2.90
C TRP A 68 2.63 -6.76 2.56
N SER A 69 2.61 -5.63 1.86
CA SER A 69 3.80 -4.83 1.58
C SER A 69 3.61 -3.40 2.04
N LEU A 70 4.47 -2.91 2.94
CA LEU A 70 4.55 -1.51 3.32
C LEU A 70 5.68 -0.85 2.53
N LEU A 71 5.34 0.12 1.69
CA LEU A 71 6.24 0.74 0.73
C LEU A 71 6.48 2.20 1.09
N TRP A 72 7.75 2.59 1.22
CA TRP A 72 8.12 4.00 1.39
C TRP A 72 8.93 4.50 0.21
N PHE A 73 8.31 5.33 -0.63
CA PHE A 73 8.98 5.92 -1.79
C PHE A 73 9.69 7.22 -1.39
N ARG A 74 10.98 7.32 -1.70
CA ARG A 74 11.74 8.58 -1.56
C ARG A 74 11.58 9.52 -2.76
N ASP A 75 11.20 8.97 -3.91
CA ASP A 75 10.85 9.73 -5.10
C ASP A 75 9.39 10.21 -5.03
N PRO A 76 9.12 11.53 -5.15
CA PRO A 76 7.77 12.08 -5.01
C PRO A 76 6.88 11.88 -6.26
N THR A 77 7.42 11.50 -7.42
CA THR A 77 6.75 11.56 -8.72
C THR A 77 5.64 10.53 -8.93
N LYS A 78 5.37 9.64 -7.97
CA LYS A 78 4.38 8.54 -7.99
C LYS A 78 4.53 7.51 -9.11
N ILE A 79 5.36 7.78 -10.13
CA ILE A 79 5.76 6.83 -11.17
C ILE A 79 6.26 5.49 -10.56
N PRO A 80 7.10 5.47 -9.50
CA PRO A 80 7.53 4.21 -8.92
C PRO A 80 6.39 3.37 -8.32
N LEU A 81 5.36 4.01 -7.75
CA LEU A 81 4.19 3.29 -7.23
C LEU A 81 3.40 2.63 -8.36
N GLU A 82 3.24 3.32 -9.49
CA GLU A 82 2.58 2.75 -10.68
C GLU A 82 3.30 1.50 -11.20
N ILE A 83 4.63 1.54 -11.22
CA ILE A 83 5.47 0.41 -11.62
C ILE A 83 5.23 -0.80 -10.71
N VAL A 84 5.21 -0.59 -9.38
CA VAL A 84 4.99 -1.67 -8.42
C VAL A 84 3.59 -2.26 -8.54
N ILE A 85 2.56 -1.42 -8.69
CA ILE A 85 1.18 -1.88 -8.91
C ILE A 85 1.09 -2.71 -10.20
N ALA A 86 1.71 -2.24 -11.29
CA ALA A 86 1.72 -2.94 -12.56
C ALA A 86 2.41 -4.31 -12.44
N ALA A 87 3.55 -4.39 -11.73
CA ALA A 87 4.27 -5.64 -11.49
C ALA A 87 3.43 -6.65 -10.69
N GLY A 88 2.81 -6.22 -9.58
CA GLY A 88 1.92 -7.07 -8.78
C GLY A 88 0.77 -7.63 -9.62
N LYS A 89 0.13 -6.79 -10.44
CA LYS A 89 -0.94 -7.23 -11.35
C LYS A 89 -0.47 -8.22 -12.41
N ALA A 90 0.68 -7.95 -13.05
CA ALA A 90 1.24 -8.85 -14.06
C ALA A 90 1.51 -10.24 -13.48
N ALA A 91 1.95 -10.30 -12.23
CA ALA A 91 2.17 -11.55 -11.48
C ALA A 91 0.89 -12.17 -10.91
N LYS A 92 -0.28 -11.52 -11.05
CA LYS A 92 -1.54 -11.89 -10.38
C LYS A 92 -1.39 -11.97 -8.86
N GLY A 93 -0.57 -11.08 -8.29
CA GLY A 93 -0.44 -10.87 -6.86
C GLY A 93 -1.81 -10.52 -6.25
N THR A 94 -2.11 -11.10 -5.10
CA THR A 94 -3.36 -10.88 -4.35
C THR A 94 -3.11 -10.26 -2.98
N GLY A 95 -1.85 -9.90 -2.70
CA GLY A 95 -1.47 -9.19 -1.49
C GLY A 95 -1.91 -7.74 -1.52
N SER A 96 -1.88 -7.11 -0.36
CA SER A 96 -2.21 -5.70 -0.21
C SER A 96 -0.97 -4.84 -0.16
N LEU A 97 -0.99 -3.76 -0.93
CA LEU A 97 0.01 -2.70 -0.93
C LEU A 97 -0.43 -1.59 0.02
N ILE A 98 0.48 -1.17 0.90
CA ILE A 98 0.28 -0.06 1.82
C ILE A 98 1.42 0.90 1.55
N THR A 99 1.12 2.17 1.30
CA THR A 99 2.16 3.17 1.03
C THR A 99 2.31 4.14 2.18
N VAL A 100 3.54 4.51 2.52
CA VAL A 100 3.81 5.58 3.49
C VAL A 100 3.56 6.94 2.83
N ALA A 101 2.72 7.76 3.45
CA ALA A 101 2.47 9.15 3.06
C ALA A 101 2.98 10.09 4.16
N GLN A 102 3.51 11.25 3.74
CA GLN A 102 4.00 12.30 4.62
C GLN A 102 2.86 13.10 5.24
N ASP A 103 1.76 13.28 4.50
CA ASP A 103 0.58 14.01 4.93
C ASP A 103 -0.69 13.52 4.21
N VAL A 104 -1.81 14.18 4.52
CA VAL A 104 -3.14 13.83 4.00
C VAL A 104 -3.24 14.13 2.51
N GLU A 105 -2.61 15.20 2.03
CA GLU A 105 -2.62 15.58 0.61
C GLU A 105 -1.91 14.52 -0.23
N GLU A 106 -0.74 14.07 0.23
CA GLU A 106 -0.03 12.96 -0.41
C GLU A 106 -0.83 11.65 -0.37
N ALA A 107 -1.55 11.38 0.72
CA ALA A 107 -2.42 10.22 0.83
C ALA A 107 -3.55 10.23 -0.21
N GLU A 108 -4.19 11.39 -0.44
CA GLU A 108 -5.21 11.56 -1.47
C GLU A 108 -4.66 11.26 -2.87
N ILE A 109 -3.46 11.76 -3.16
CA ILE A 109 -2.77 11.47 -4.43
C ILE A 109 -2.53 9.95 -4.56
N ILE A 110 -2.01 9.31 -3.52
CA ILE A 110 -1.72 7.86 -3.51
C ILE A 110 -2.97 7.02 -3.77
N PHE A 111 -4.12 7.37 -3.17
CA PHE A 111 -5.38 6.66 -3.42
C PHE A 111 -5.88 6.83 -4.86
N GLY A 112 -5.57 7.96 -5.52
CA GLY A 112 -5.98 8.25 -6.89
C GLY A 112 -5.11 7.63 -7.99
N VAL A 113 -3.94 7.06 -7.66
CA VAL A 113 -2.99 6.54 -8.67
C VAL A 113 -3.61 5.39 -9.48
N LEU A 114 -3.63 5.53 -10.81
CA LEU A 114 -4.20 4.56 -11.78
C LEU A 114 -5.66 4.16 -11.55
N GLU A 115 -6.44 4.90 -10.75
CA GLU A 115 -7.77 4.49 -10.25
C GLU A 115 -7.77 3.15 -9.49
N LEU A 116 -6.57 2.65 -9.18
CA LEU A 116 -6.33 1.41 -8.44
C LEU A 116 -5.84 1.73 -7.04
N GLY A 117 -5.02 2.77 -6.93
CA GLY A 117 -4.41 3.25 -5.72
C GLY A 117 -3.49 2.21 -5.07
N SER A 118 -2.95 2.59 -3.93
CA SER A 118 -2.53 1.62 -2.92
C SER A 118 -3.76 1.12 -2.17
N ASP A 119 -3.76 -0.14 -1.72
CA ASP A 119 -4.88 -0.69 -0.92
C ASP A 119 -5.00 0.00 0.44
N GLY A 120 -3.93 0.66 0.90
CA GLY A 120 -3.93 1.46 2.11
C GLY A 120 -2.80 2.49 2.15
N VAL A 121 -2.89 3.39 3.13
CA VAL A 121 -1.85 4.38 3.43
C VAL A 121 -1.50 4.34 4.91
N MET A 122 -0.20 4.39 5.19
CA MET A 122 0.34 4.67 6.53
C MET A 122 0.79 6.13 6.58
N MET A 123 0.32 6.88 7.57
CA MET A 123 0.68 8.30 7.74
C MET A 123 0.84 8.59 9.23
N ALA A 124 1.94 9.24 9.60
CA ALA A 124 2.14 9.75 10.94
C ALA A 124 1.37 11.08 11.10
N PRO A 125 0.37 11.19 11.98
CA PRO A 125 -0.37 12.44 12.16
C PRO A 125 0.50 13.50 12.83
N ALA A 126 0.49 14.73 12.31
CA ALA A 126 1.23 15.87 12.86
C ALA A 126 0.37 16.76 13.77
N LYS A 127 -0.95 16.77 13.57
CA LYS A 127 -1.91 17.56 14.34
C LYS A 127 -3.24 16.83 14.58
N VAL A 128 -4.00 17.35 15.53
CA VAL A 128 -5.38 16.90 15.78
C VAL A 128 -6.19 17.07 14.49
N GLY A 129 -6.91 16.01 14.12
CA GLY A 129 -7.75 15.98 12.92
C GLY A 129 -7.13 15.22 11.75
N ASP A 130 -5.80 15.06 11.68
CA ASP A 130 -5.15 14.40 10.53
C ASP A 130 -5.64 12.98 10.31
N ALA A 131 -5.80 12.18 11.38
CA ALA A 131 -6.34 10.83 11.27
C ALA A 131 -7.80 10.81 10.75
N THR A 132 -8.59 11.83 11.05
CA THR A 132 -9.97 11.95 10.55
C THR A 132 -9.97 12.36 9.07
N ALA A 133 -9.08 13.27 8.69
CA ALA A 133 -8.91 13.70 7.31
C ALA A 133 -8.40 12.55 6.43
N LEU A 134 -7.36 11.81 6.85
CA LEU A 134 -6.88 10.61 6.17
C LEU A 134 -7.99 9.58 5.95
N LYS A 135 -8.82 9.33 6.99
CA LYS A 135 -9.98 8.44 6.86
C LYS A 135 -10.95 8.93 5.78
N ALA A 136 -11.18 10.23 5.68
CA ALA A 136 -12.06 10.81 4.66
C ALA A 136 -11.47 10.68 3.24
N SER A 137 -10.14 10.74 3.10
CA SER A 137 -9.41 10.54 1.85
C SER A 137 -9.47 9.08 1.36
N ALA A 138 -9.53 8.12 2.29
CA ALA A 138 -9.66 6.69 1.96
C ALA A 138 -11.07 6.25 1.52
N VAL A 139 -12.08 7.10 1.68
CA VAL A 139 -13.46 6.80 1.25
C VAL A 139 -13.62 7.21 -0.19
N SER A 140 -13.70 6.23 -1.10
CA SER A 140 -14.09 6.47 -2.50
C SER A 140 -15.44 7.18 -2.54
N ARG A 141 -15.47 8.37 -3.13
CA ARG A 141 -16.71 9.07 -3.45
C ARG A 141 -16.98 8.86 -4.92
N THR A 142 -18.13 8.28 -5.25
CA THR A 142 -18.62 8.36 -6.63
C THR A 142 -18.93 9.84 -6.88
N PRO A 143 -18.24 10.52 -7.81
CA PRO A 143 -18.60 11.87 -8.14
C PRO A 143 -20.04 11.86 -8.64
N ASP A 144 -20.81 12.88 -8.25
CA ASP A 144 -22.13 13.11 -8.83
C ASP A 144 -21.88 13.54 -10.29
N LEU A 145 -22.00 12.59 -11.21
CA LEU A 145 -21.77 12.83 -12.62
C LEU A 145 -23.08 13.31 -13.23
N ASP A 146 -23.07 14.53 -13.75
CA ASP A 146 -24.15 15.02 -14.61
C ASP A 146 -24.23 14.12 -15.85
N MET A 147 -25.20 13.21 -15.86
CA MET A 147 -25.45 12.34 -16.99
C MET A 147 -26.05 13.15 -18.14
N VAL A 148 -25.38 13.14 -19.28
CA VAL A 148 -25.88 13.74 -20.52
C VAL A 148 -26.27 12.63 -21.48
N GLU A 149 -27.51 12.66 -21.96
CA GLU A 149 -28.00 11.73 -22.96
C GLU A 149 -27.31 12.00 -24.31
N LEU A 150 -26.73 10.96 -24.90
CA LEU A 150 -26.13 11.02 -26.23
C LEU A 150 -26.85 10.04 -27.15
N THR A 151 -27.15 10.50 -28.37
CA THR A 151 -27.75 9.68 -29.42
C THR A 151 -26.68 9.27 -30.42
N ILE A 152 -26.54 7.97 -30.66
CA ILE A 152 -25.72 7.47 -31.79
C ILE A 152 -26.43 7.87 -33.08
N THR A 153 -25.83 8.78 -33.85
CA THR A 153 -26.42 9.28 -35.12
C THR A 153 -25.98 8.48 -36.35
N ALA A 154 -24.83 7.81 -36.28
CA ALA A 154 -24.32 6.96 -37.35
C ALA A 154 -23.26 5.98 -36.84
N THR A 155 -23.12 4.86 -37.53
CA THR A 155 -22.01 3.90 -37.39
C THR A 155 -21.51 3.53 -38.77
N SER A 156 -20.19 3.45 -38.97
CA SER A 156 -19.58 2.99 -40.23
C SER A 156 -18.61 1.84 -39.96
N HIS A 157 -18.50 0.92 -40.91
CA HIS A 157 -17.54 -0.17 -40.86
C HIS A 157 -16.24 0.23 -41.56
N ILE A 158 -15.09 -0.18 -41.02
CA ILE A 158 -13.79 -0.14 -41.72
C ILE A 158 -13.65 -1.40 -42.56
#